data_AF-A0A3D3E262-F1
#
_entry.id   AF-A0A3D3E262-F1
#
_cell.length_a   1.000
_cell.length_b   1.000
_cell.length_c   1.000
_cell.angle_alpha   90.00
_cell.angle_beta   90.00
_cell.angle_gamma   90.00
#
_symmetry.space_group_name_H-M   'P 1'
#
loop_
_entity.id
_entity.type
_entity.pdbx_description
1 polymer ?
#
loop_
_entity_poly.entity_id
_entity_poly.type
_entity_poly.pdbx_seq_one_letter_code
_entity_poly.pdbx_strand_id
1 'polypeptide(L)'
;GSQLPSIALPIVDGLKYYPDQSEYNDQSDAQGIQGSAQQSLAIVPTQSGRIIIPEVRIPWWNLDKNKLEYAVLPAQTIQVAEAEIANKTASSQVTASPLSINSSDAIATNQSGLWVIATLLLLLTNIVTAFLLWRKNAPKKDHDIETTKPSQHLKHLKKACQNNDANGIRQHLKDWAQEEYQVSNLEELGKIFNDVALNNAINELDSYLYQARDNSAFNGQVVWNSLSQAIKKRSPKGKSDKQNLKPLYQ
;
A
#
# COMPACT_ATOMS: atom_id res chain seq x y z
N GLY A 1 -1.36 -12.18 -11.89
CA GLY A 1 -0.59 -12.73 -10.77
C GLY A 1 -1.52 -13.13 -9.65
N SER A 2 -2.44 -12.24 -9.27
CA SER A 2 -3.46 -12.44 -8.24
C SER A 2 -4.55 -13.49 -8.51
N GLN A 3 -4.55 -14.13 -9.69
CA GLN A 3 -5.53 -15.15 -10.09
C GLN A 3 -4.93 -16.56 -10.18
N LEU A 4 -3.64 -16.74 -9.87
CA LEU A 4 -3.03 -18.06 -9.84
C LEU A 4 -3.39 -18.78 -8.54
N PRO A 5 -3.74 -20.08 -8.59
CA PRO A 5 -4.11 -20.85 -7.41
C PRO A 5 -2.92 -20.98 -6.47
N SER A 6 -3.16 -20.83 -5.16
CA SER A 6 -2.14 -21.06 -4.14
C SER A 6 -1.67 -22.51 -4.14
N ILE A 7 -0.36 -22.73 -4.06
CA ILE A 7 0.25 -24.06 -4.05
C ILE A 7 0.21 -24.61 -2.61
N ALA A 8 -0.61 -25.62 -2.37
CA ALA A 8 -0.64 -26.34 -1.10
C ALA A 8 0.43 -27.43 -1.08
N LEU A 9 1.30 -27.41 -0.07
CA LEU A 9 2.37 -28.40 0.07
C LEU A 9 1.92 -29.57 0.95
N PRO A 10 2.31 -30.81 0.60
CA PRO A 10 2.02 -31.99 1.41
C PRO A 10 2.85 -31.97 2.70
N ILE A 11 2.20 -32.24 3.83
CA ILE A 11 2.88 -32.40 5.12
C ILE A 11 3.59 -33.75 5.12
N VAL A 12 4.91 -33.74 5.31
CA VAL A 12 5.75 -34.94 5.37
C VAL A 12 6.40 -34.97 6.74
N ASP A 13 6.29 -36.10 7.44
CA ASP A 13 6.94 -36.28 8.73
C ASP A 13 8.46 -36.23 8.59
N GLY A 14 9.15 -35.61 9.55
CA GLY A 14 10.59 -35.37 9.48
C GLY A 14 11.03 -34.24 8.55
N LEU A 15 10.10 -33.46 7.97
CA LEU A 15 10.40 -32.35 7.06
C LEU A 15 9.71 -31.05 7.50
N LYS A 16 10.50 -29.98 7.67
CA LYS A 16 9.99 -28.63 7.92
C LYS A 16 10.10 -27.78 6.68
N TYR A 17 9.02 -27.08 6.37
CA TYR A 17 8.89 -26.22 5.19
C TYR A 17 8.86 -24.75 5.63
N TYR A 18 9.75 -23.94 5.05
CA TYR A 18 9.85 -22.50 5.29
C TYR A 18 9.64 -21.77 3.96
N PRO A 19 8.40 -21.33 3.67
CA PRO A 19 8.12 -20.59 2.44
C PRO A 19 8.76 -19.21 2.52
N ASP A 20 9.35 -18.78 1.42
CA ASP A 20 9.84 -17.42 1.24
C ASP A 20 8.72 -16.50 0.72
N GLN A 21 9.01 -15.21 0.60
CA GLN A 21 8.10 -14.26 -0.04
C GLN A 21 7.84 -14.68 -1.50
N SER A 22 6.57 -14.75 -1.87
CA SER A 22 6.16 -15.06 -3.24
C SER A 22 6.30 -13.82 -4.12
N GLU A 23 6.92 -13.97 -5.28
CA GLU A 23 7.06 -12.91 -6.28
C GLU A 23 5.95 -13.03 -7.32
N TYR A 24 5.29 -11.92 -7.64
CA TYR A 24 4.26 -11.84 -8.66
C TYR A 24 4.65 -10.79 -9.70
N ASN A 25 4.61 -11.17 -10.97
CA ASN A 25 4.91 -10.27 -12.08
C ASN A 25 3.81 -10.35 -13.13
N ASP A 26 3.15 -9.21 -13.36
CA ASP A 26 2.07 -9.05 -14.31
C ASP A 26 2.52 -8.09 -15.41
N GLN A 27 2.62 -8.60 -16.63
CA GLN A 27 2.95 -7.83 -17.81
C GLN A 27 1.73 -7.73 -18.73
N SER A 28 1.42 -6.52 -19.15
CA SER A 28 0.35 -6.25 -20.13
C SER A 28 0.99 -5.81 -21.43
N ASP A 29 0.72 -6.54 -22.51
CA ASP A 29 1.16 -6.21 -23.88
C ASP A 29 -0.06 -6.16 -24.83
N ALA A 30 0.15 -5.78 -26.09
CA ALA A 30 -0.88 -5.71 -27.12
C ALA A 30 -1.61 -7.04 -27.36
N GLN A 31 -1.04 -8.18 -26.91
CA GLN A 31 -1.63 -9.51 -27.01
C GLN A 31 -2.43 -9.94 -25.75
N GLY A 32 -2.43 -9.15 -24.67
CA GLY A 32 -3.18 -9.43 -23.45
C GLY A 32 -2.36 -9.26 -22.17
N ILE A 33 -2.83 -9.89 -21.10
CA ILE A 33 -2.20 -9.83 -19.77
C ILE A 33 -1.55 -11.19 -19.49
N GLN A 34 -0.24 -11.19 -19.24
CA GLN A 34 0.51 -12.36 -18.78
C GLN A 34 0.90 -12.16 -17.32
N GLY A 35 0.40 -13.02 -16.45
CA GLY A 35 0.81 -13.06 -15.05
C GLY A 35 1.71 -14.25 -14.76
N SER A 36 2.76 -14.03 -13.98
CA SER A 36 3.67 -15.06 -13.46
C SER A 36 3.73 -14.96 -11.93
N ALA A 37 3.82 -16.10 -11.26
CA ALA A 37 4.03 -16.20 -9.82
C ALA A 37 5.17 -17.18 -9.55
N GLN A 38 6.12 -16.78 -8.70
CA GLN A 38 7.24 -17.58 -8.27
C GLN A 38 7.21 -17.72 -6.75
N GLN A 39 7.25 -18.96 -6.28
CA GLN A 39 7.25 -19.29 -4.86
C GLN A 39 8.49 -20.12 -4.53
N SER A 40 9.34 -19.58 -3.65
CA SER A 40 10.53 -20.27 -3.14
C SER A 40 10.24 -20.92 -1.79
N LEU A 41 10.82 -22.08 -1.54
CA LEU A 41 10.59 -22.88 -0.33
C LEU A 41 11.90 -23.50 0.15
N ALA A 42 12.26 -23.24 1.41
CA ALA A 42 13.35 -23.95 2.07
C ALA A 42 12.82 -25.19 2.79
N ILE A 43 13.48 -26.33 2.57
CA ILE A 43 13.13 -27.63 3.14
C ILE A 43 14.23 -28.02 4.12
N VAL A 44 13.88 -28.19 5.39
CA VAL A 44 14.82 -28.55 6.46
C VAL A 44 14.43 -29.92 7.01
N PRO A 45 15.24 -30.97 6.78
CA PRO A 45 15.02 -32.26 7.41
C PRO A 45 15.29 -32.20 8.93
N THR A 46 14.45 -32.85 9.72
CA THR A 46 14.59 -32.91 11.19
C THR A 46 14.95 -34.29 11.70
N GLN A 47 14.97 -35.30 10.82
CA GLN A 47 15.33 -36.68 11.15
C GLN A 47 16.33 -37.19 10.11
N SER A 48 17.27 -38.01 10.57
CA SER A 48 18.14 -38.79 9.71
C SER A 48 17.38 -39.96 9.10
N GLY A 49 17.81 -40.42 7.92
CA GLY A 49 17.19 -41.53 7.22
C GLY A 49 16.63 -41.15 5.85
N ARG A 50 15.86 -42.08 5.27
CA ARG A 50 15.24 -41.93 3.95
C ARG A 50 13.92 -41.19 4.09
N ILE A 51 13.79 -40.02 3.46
CA ILE A 51 12.53 -39.25 3.44
C ILE A 51 12.04 -39.16 1.99
N ILE A 52 10.74 -39.37 1.79
CA ILE A 52 10.09 -39.29 0.49
C ILE A 52 9.19 -38.06 0.47
N ILE A 53 9.51 -37.11 -0.39
CA ILE A 53 8.67 -35.96 -0.71
C ILE A 53 7.66 -36.45 -1.78
N PRO A 54 6.35 -36.45 -1.50
CA PRO A 54 5.35 -36.98 -2.42
C PRO A 54 5.17 -36.04 -3.63
N GLU A 55 4.57 -36.60 -4.68
CA GLU A 55 4.23 -35.86 -5.88
C GLU A 55 3.22 -34.73 -5.60
N VAL A 56 3.46 -33.55 -6.17
CA VAL A 56 2.55 -32.40 -6.08
C VAL A 56 1.91 -32.16 -7.44
N ARG A 57 0.58 -32.02 -7.46
CA ARG A 57 -0.19 -31.74 -8.68
C ARG A 57 -0.89 -30.39 -8.55
N ILE A 58 -0.62 -29.49 -9.48
CA ILE A 58 -1.22 -28.16 -9.52
C ILE A 58 -2.22 -28.13 -10.69
N PRO A 59 -3.53 -28.01 -10.44
CA PRO A 59 -4.53 -27.89 -11.49
C PRO A 59 -4.41 -26.53 -12.18
N TRP A 60 -4.48 -26.51 -13.50
CA TRP A 60 -4.51 -25.27 -14.28
C TRP A 60 -5.39 -25.44 -15.52
N TRP A 61 -6.00 -24.34 -15.96
CA TRP A 61 -6.82 -24.34 -17.16
C TRP A 61 -5.95 -24.08 -18.38
N ASN A 62 -5.85 -25.05 -19.28
CA ASN A 62 -5.16 -24.88 -20.54
C ASN A 62 -6.08 -24.19 -21.55
N LEU A 63 -5.75 -22.96 -21.94
CA LEU A 63 -6.54 -22.17 -22.88
C LEU A 63 -6.45 -22.70 -24.32
N ASP A 64 -5.32 -23.27 -24.73
CA ASP A 64 -5.14 -23.85 -26.08
C ASP A 64 -5.99 -25.11 -26.29
N LYS A 65 -6.07 -25.94 -25.24
CA LYS A 65 -6.82 -27.21 -25.26
C LYS A 65 -8.23 -27.09 -24.65
N ASN A 66 -8.56 -25.91 -24.12
CA ASN A 66 -9.79 -25.59 -23.41
C ASN A 66 -10.21 -26.68 -22.40
N LYS A 67 -9.27 -27.13 -21.56
CA LYS A 67 -9.50 -28.21 -20.59
C LYS A 67 -8.64 -28.03 -19.34
N LEU A 68 -9.07 -28.66 -18.25
CA LEU A 68 -8.28 -28.76 -17.02
C LEU A 68 -7.08 -29.70 -17.26
N GLU A 69 -5.87 -29.21 -17.05
CA GLU A 69 -4.65 -30.01 -17.02
C GLU A 69 -3.94 -29.85 -15.66
N TYR A 70 -2.91 -30.66 -15.43
CA TYR A 70 -2.16 -30.66 -14.18
C TYR A 70 -0.68 -30.47 -14.46
N ALA A 71 -0.06 -29.52 -13.77
CA ALA A 71 1.39 -29.45 -13.65
C ALA A 71 1.82 -30.40 -12.53
N VAL A 72 2.72 -31.32 -12.84
CA VAL A 72 3.12 -32.39 -11.92
C VAL A 72 4.58 -32.18 -11.53
N LEU A 73 4.81 -32.02 -10.23
CA LEU A 73 6.14 -32.09 -9.62
C LEU A 73 6.33 -33.52 -9.08
N PRO A 74 7.23 -34.33 -9.68
CA PRO A 74 7.36 -35.74 -9.33
C PRO A 74 7.85 -35.92 -7.89
N ALA A 75 7.52 -37.07 -7.30
CA ALA A 75 8.03 -37.45 -5.99
C ALA A 75 9.56 -37.46 -5.97
N GLN A 76 10.17 -37.00 -4.88
CA GLN A 76 11.61 -36.94 -4.69
C GLN A 76 12.01 -37.70 -3.43
N THR A 77 13.02 -38.55 -3.52
CA THR A 77 13.57 -39.26 -2.36
C THR A 77 14.87 -38.60 -1.96
N ILE A 78 14.96 -38.19 -0.69
CA ILE A 78 16.17 -37.61 -0.10
C ILE A 78 16.71 -38.55 0.97
N GLN A 79 18.03 -38.65 1.06
CA GLN A 79 18.72 -39.39 2.12
C GLN A 79 19.41 -38.39 3.04
N VAL A 80 18.99 -38.35 4.30
CA VAL A 80 19.53 -37.45 5.31
C VAL A 80 20.53 -38.21 6.16
N ALA A 81 21.76 -37.72 6.22
CA ALA A 81 22.80 -38.29 7.07
C ALA A 81 22.51 -38.03 8.56
N GLU A 82 23.03 -38.87 9.44
CA GLU A 82 23.00 -38.61 10.88
C GLU A 82 23.86 -37.40 11.24
N ALA A 83 23.36 -36.55 12.13
CA ALA A 83 24.15 -35.48 12.69
C ALA A 83 25.15 -36.07 13.68
N GLU A 84 26.45 -35.93 13.42
CA GLU A 84 27.49 -36.26 14.41
C GLU A 84 27.38 -35.29 15.59
N ILE A 85 26.70 -35.71 16.65
CA ILE A 85 26.80 -35.05 17.95
C ILE A 85 28.18 -35.41 18.49
N ALA A 86 29.17 -34.54 18.24
CA ALA A 86 30.48 -34.64 18.85
C ALA A 86 30.38 -34.41 20.36
N ASN A 87 30.02 -35.45 21.11
CA ASN A 87 30.14 -35.51 22.56
C ASN A 87 31.63 -35.50 22.92
N LYS A 88 32.23 -34.31 23.05
CA LYS A 88 33.52 -34.17 23.73
C LYS A 88 33.30 -34.28 25.24
N THR A 89 33.24 -35.52 25.71
CA THR A 89 33.44 -35.87 27.12
C THR A 89 34.59 -36.86 27.20
N ALA A 90 35.79 -36.36 27.47
CA ALA A 90 36.91 -37.19 27.91
C ALA A 90 37.77 -36.38 28.88
N SER A 91 37.56 -36.67 30.16
CA SER A 91 38.44 -36.32 31.27
C SER A 91 39.78 -37.03 31.09
N SER A 92 40.88 -36.30 31.27
CA SER A 92 42.18 -36.88 31.60
C SER A 92 42.94 -35.88 32.47
N GLN A 93 43.09 -36.24 33.75
CA GLN A 93 43.98 -35.60 34.70
C GLN A 93 45.44 -35.88 34.32
N VAL A 94 46.27 -34.84 34.26
CA VAL A 94 47.72 -34.95 34.48
C VAL A 94 48.19 -33.71 35.23
N THR A 95 48.99 -33.90 36.28
CA THR A 95 49.48 -32.88 37.23
C THR A 95 50.97 -32.58 37.01
N ALA A 96 51.36 -31.31 37.27
CA ALA A 96 52.70 -30.70 37.41
C ALA A 96 53.43 -30.30 36.10
N SER A 97 54.08 -29.12 35.93
CA SER A 97 54.55 -28.03 36.81
C SER A 97 54.76 -26.75 35.94
N PRO A 98 54.97 -25.53 36.48
CA PRO A 98 54.68 -24.28 35.77
C PRO A 98 55.84 -23.79 34.90
N LEU A 99 55.51 -23.25 33.72
CA LEU A 99 56.35 -22.33 32.99
C LEU A 99 55.51 -21.10 32.63
N SER A 100 55.95 -19.96 33.13
CA SER A 100 55.39 -18.65 32.82
C SER A 100 55.60 -18.28 31.34
N ILE A 101 54.89 -17.22 30.93
CA ILE A 101 55.03 -16.39 29.73
C ILE A 101 54.44 -17.08 28.46
N ASN A 102 53.43 -16.58 27.76
CA ASN A 102 52.95 -15.22 27.54
C ASN A 102 51.41 -15.18 27.53
N SER A 103 50.85 -14.25 28.29
CA SER A 103 49.49 -13.75 28.08
C SER A 103 49.43 -13.02 26.75
N SER A 104 48.96 -13.68 25.70
CA SER A 104 48.46 -13.00 24.50
C SER A 104 47.03 -12.58 24.77
N ASP A 105 46.89 -11.30 25.11
CA ASP A 105 45.69 -10.47 25.10
C ASP A 105 44.37 -11.19 24.81
N ALA A 106 43.77 -11.74 25.87
CA ALA A 106 42.33 -11.61 25.98
C ALA A 106 42.07 -10.11 26.09
N ILE A 107 41.65 -9.50 25.00
CA ILE A 107 40.94 -8.22 25.05
C ILE A 107 39.66 -8.53 25.83
N ALA A 108 39.77 -8.48 27.15
CA ALA A 108 38.69 -8.08 28.01
C ALA A 108 38.36 -6.68 27.54
N THR A 109 37.47 -6.58 26.55
CA THR A 109 36.77 -5.35 26.27
C THR A 109 36.08 -5.06 27.59
N ASN A 110 36.71 -4.20 28.39
CA ASN A 110 36.01 -3.31 29.28
C ASN A 110 35.01 -2.62 28.35
N GLN A 111 33.84 -3.25 28.21
CA GLN A 111 32.64 -2.69 27.62
C GLN A 111 32.23 -1.61 28.61
N SER A 112 33.04 -0.54 28.58
CA SER A 112 32.80 0.70 29.26
C SER A 112 31.36 1.05 28.96
N GLY A 113 30.61 1.42 30.01
CA GLY A 113 29.18 1.75 29.91
C GLY A 113 28.84 2.81 28.86
N LEU A 114 29.83 3.34 28.13
CA LEU A 114 29.72 4.06 26.87
C LEU A 114 28.78 3.41 25.84
N TRP A 115 28.75 2.08 25.65
CA TRP A 115 27.76 1.49 24.71
C TRP A 115 26.33 1.57 25.27
N VAL A 116 26.17 1.48 26.59
CA VAL A 116 24.88 1.70 27.26
C VAL A 116 24.47 3.18 27.16
N ILE A 117 25.41 4.11 27.27
CA ILE A 117 25.14 5.54 27.09
C ILE A 117 24.79 5.85 25.62
N ALA A 118 25.47 5.21 24.66
CA ALA A 118 25.18 5.36 23.23
C ALA A 118 23.79 4.83 22.88
N THR A 119 23.42 3.65 23.40
CA THR A 119 22.07 3.09 23.20
C THR A 119 20.99 3.90 23.92
N LEU A 120 21.28 4.45 25.10
CA LEU A 120 20.36 5.35 25.82
C LEU A 120 20.14 6.67 25.07
N LEU A 121 21.20 7.28 24.53
CA LEU A 121 21.11 8.49 23.70
C LEU A 121 20.36 8.22 22.40
N LEU A 122 20.60 7.08 21.76
CA LEU A 122 19.84 6.65 20.56
C LEU A 122 18.36 6.46 20.88
N LEU A 123 18.04 5.83 22.01
CA LEU A 123 16.66 5.62 22.46
C LEU A 123 15.97 6.96 22.73
N LEU A 124 16.62 7.87 23.47
CA LEU A 124 16.10 9.20 23.76
C LEU A 124 15.87 10.00 22.47
N THR A 125 16.81 9.94 21.53
CA THR A 125 16.68 10.63 20.24
C THR A 125 15.51 10.06 19.44
N ASN A 126 15.37 8.73 19.36
CA ASN A 126 14.24 8.09 18.69
C ASN A 126 12.89 8.45 19.34
N ILE A 127 12.82 8.50 20.67
CA ILE A 127 11.59 8.91 21.39
C ILE A 127 11.25 10.36 21.08
N VAL A 128 12.24 11.27 21.07
CA VAL A 128 12.01 12.68 20.73
C VAL A 128 11.58 12.83 19.27
N THR A 129 12.24 12.14 18.34
CA THR A 129 11.87 12.14 16.92
C THR A 129 10.47 11.57 16.71
N ALA A 130 10.15 10.45 17.36
CA ALA A 130 8.81 9.85 17.32
C ALA A 130 7.77 10.80 17.92
N PHE A 131 8.04 11.44 19.05
CA PHE A 131 7.13 12.39 19.68
C PHE A 131 6.91 13.64 18.80
N LEU A 132 7.95 14.17 18.18
CA LEU A 132 7.84 15.30 17.25
C LEU A 132 7.06 14.92 15.98
N LEU A 133 7.28 13.72 15.44
CA LEU A 133 6.50 13.20 14.32
C LEU A 133 5.05 12.92 14.71
N TRP A 134 4.80 12.41 15.92
CA TRP A 134 3.45 12.14 16.40
C TRP A 134 2.69 13.43 16.72
N ARG A 135 3.39 14.51 17.06
CA ARG A 135 2.81 15.85 17.21
C ARG A 135 2.61 16.56 15.86
N LYS A 136 3.42 16.26 14.84
CA LYS A 136 3.22 16.73 13.46
C LYS A 136 2.15 15.93 12.71
N ASN A 137 1.97 14.66 13.06
CA ASN A 137 0.92 13.76 12.60
C ASN A 137 -0.18 13.59 13.65
N ALA A 138 -0.34 14.54 14.58
CA ALA A 138 -1.57 14.63 15.33
C ALA A 138 -2.68 14.67 14.26
N PRO A 139 -3.59 13.68 14.20
CA PRO A 139 -4.66 13.73 13.25
C PRO A 139 -5.33 15.08 13.52
N LYS A 140 -5.33 15.97 12.52
CA LYS A 140 -6.38 16.98 12.50
C LYS A 140 -7.65 16.17 12.69
N LYS A 141 -8.34 16.40 13.80
CA LYS A 141 -9.75 16.11 13.87
C LYS A 141 -10.41 16.99 12.81
N ASP A 142 -10.37 16.51 11.58
CA ASP A 142 -11.37 16.67 10.55
C ASP A 142 -11.83 15.22 10.33
N HIS A 143 -13.06 14.84 10.58
CA HIS A 143 -14.27 15.59 10.29
C HIS A 143 -15.25 15.53 11.46
N ASP A 144 -15.53 16.70 12.03
CA ASP A 144 -16.93 17.00 12.29
C ASP A 144 -17.61 17.05 10.91
N ILE A 145 -18.66 16.29 10.73
CA ILE A 145 -19.59 16.50 9.62
C ILE A 145 -20.39 17.73 10.04
N GLU A 146 -19.73 18.91 10.04
CA GLU A 146 -20.47 20.15 10.00
C GLU A 146 -21.18 20.14 8.66
N THR A 147 -22.50 19.98 8.73
CA THR A 147 -23.43 20.20 7.63
C THR A 147 -23.29 21.65 7.18
N THR A 148 -22.25 21.94 6.42
CA THR A 148 -21.94 23.25 5.89
C THR A 148 -22.83 23.45 4.69
N LYS A 149 -23.81 24.35 4.82
CA LYS A 149 -24.82 24.66 3.79
C LYS A 149 -24.17 24.70 2.40
N PRO A 150 -24.85 24.26 1.32
CA PRO A 150 -24.30 24.06 -0.03
C PRO A 150 -23.52 25.27 -0.61
N SER A 151 -23.84 26.48 -0.13
CA SER A 151 -23.13 27.72 -0.44
C SER A 151 -21.68 27.82 0.07
N GLN A 152 -21.27 27.01 1.05
CA GLN A 152 -19.93 27.06 1.66
C GLN A 152 -18.93 26.24 0.84
N HIS A 153 -19.30 25.03 0.37
CA HIS A 153 -18.43 24.22 -0.48
C HIS A 153 -18.06 24.94 -1.79
N LEU A 154 -19.00 25.67 -2.41
CA LEU A 154 -18.68 26.52 -3.57
C LEU A 154 -17.71 27.67 -3.24
N LYS A 155 -17.76 28.24 -2.02
CA LYS A 155 -16.79 29.27 -1.60
C LYS A 155 -15.41 28.68 -1.37
N HIS A 156 -15.32 27.50 -0.76
CA HIS A 156 -14.08 26.77 -0.58
C HIS A 156 -13.46 26.35 -1.91
N LEU A 157 -14.27 25.86 -2.85
CA LEU A 157 -13.85 25.57 -4.21
C LEU A 157 -13.32 26.82 -4.92
N LYS A 158 -14.02 27.96 -4.84
CA LYS A 158 -13.54 29.22 -5.43
C LYS A 158 -12.17 29.63 -4.87
N LYS A 159 -11.96 29.47 -3.56
CA LYS A 159 -10.69 29.78 -2.90
C LYS A 159 -9.58 28.83 -3.34
N ALA A 160 -9.85 27.53 -3.46
CA ALA A 160 -8.90 26.55 -3.97
C ALA A 160 -8.52 26.83 -5.44
N CYS A 161 -9.50 27.21 -6.27
CA CYS A 161 -9.28 27.67 -7.65
C CYS A 161 -8.41 28.93 -7.74
N GLN A 162 -8.55 29.88 -6.79
CA GLN A 162 -7.72 31.09 -6.72
C GLN A 162 -6.28 30.79 -6.31
N ASN A 163 -6.08 29.81 -5.43
CA ASN A 163 -4.77 29.40 -4.95
C ASN A 163 -4.08 28.39 -5.88
N ASN A 164 -4.72 28.01 -6.99
CA ASN A 164 -4.27 26.97 -7.92
C ASN A 164 -3.94 25.63 -7.25
N ASP A 165 -4.63 25.30 -6.15
CA ASP A 165 -4.43 24.05 -5.41
C ASP A 165 -5.23 22.93 -6.05
N ALA A 166 -4.60 22.17 -6.95
CA ALA A 166 -5.27 21.10 -7.69
C ALA A 166 -5.87 20.01 -6.79
N ASN A 167 -5.19 19.65 -5.70
CA ASN A 167 -5.71 18.64 -4.77
C ASN A 167 -6.94 19.16 -4.03
N GLY A 168 -6.88 20.41 -3.54
CA GLY A 168 -8.01 21.08 -2.91
C GLY A 168 -9.19 21.28 -3.85
N ILE A 169 -8.94 21.59 -5.14
CA ILE A 169 -9.99 21.72 -6.16
C ILE A 169 -10.70 20.39 -6.36
N ARG A 170 -9.97 19.26 -6.51
CA ARG A 170 -10.59 17.94 -6.69
C ARG A 170 -11.47 17.54 -5.51
N GLN A 171 -10.97 17.73 -4.29
CA GLN A 171 -11.70 17.37 -3.07
C GLN A 171 -12.97 18.21 -2.92
N HIS A 172 -12.86 19.54 -2.95
CA HIS A 172 -14.03 20.41 -2.79
C HIS A 172 -15.04 20.29 -3.93
N LEU A 173 -14.58 19.99 -5.15
CA LEU A 173 -15.48 19.72 -6.28
C LEU A 173 -16.26 18.41 -6.07
N LYS A 174 -15.60 17.37 -5.55
CA LYS A 174 -16.25 16.10 -5.20
C LYS A 174 -17.25 16.27 -4.06
N ASP A 175 -16.86 16.96 -2.99
CA ASP A 175 -17.71 17.17 -1.82
C ASP A 175 -18.99 17.94 -2.21
N TRP A 176 -18.84 19.01 -3.00
CA TRP A 176 -19.97 19.75 -3.54
C TRP A 176 -20.86 18.90 -4.47
N ALA A 177 -20.24 18.08 -5.33
CA ALA A 177 -20.96 17.19 -6.24
C ALA A 177 -21.79 16.14 -5.50
N GLN A 178 -21.24 15.59 -4.42
CA GLN A 178 -21.91 14.62 -3.57
C GLN A 178 -23.08 15.25 -2.80
N GLU A 179 -22.96 16.51 -2.37
CA GLU A 179 -24.01 17.18 -1.61
C GLU A 179 -25.17 17.66 -2.51
N GLU A 180 -24.87 18.31 -3.63
CA GLU A 180 -25.89 18.92 -4.50
C GLU A 180 -26.56 17.89 -5.44
N TYR A 181 -25.82 16.85 -5.85
CA TYR A 181 -26.26 15.90 -6.86
C TYR A 181 -26.16 14.42 -6.43
N GLN A 182 -25.74 14.13 -5.18
CA GLN A 182 -25.57 12.75 -4.67
C GLN A 182 -24.65 11.86 -5.52
N VAL A 183 -23.75 12.46 -6.30
CA VAL A 183 -22.80 11.71 -7.13
C VAL A 183 -21.48 11.52 -6.43
N SER A 184 -20.96 10.30 -6.48
CA SER A 184 -19.71 9.92 -5.83
C SER A 184 -18.48 10.13 -6.72
N ASN A 185 -18.68 10.40 -8.01
CA ASN A 185 -17.63 10.54 -9.00
C ASN A 185 -17.81 11.83 -9.84
N LEU A 186 -16.70 12.45 -10.23
CA LEU A 186 -16.70 13.67 -11.06
C LEU A 186 -17.11 13.38 -12.51
N GLU A 187 -17.07 12.11 -12.94
CA GLU A 187 -17.44 11.70 -14.29
C GLU A 187 -18.97 11.72 -14.51
N GLU A 188 -19.75 11.33 -13.50
CA GLU A 188 -21.21 11.48 -13.47
C GLU A 188 -21.59 12.95 -13.39
N LEU A 189 -20.84 13.77 -12.64
CA LEU A 189 -21.05 15.21 -12.64
C LEU A 189 -20.92 15.77 -14.07
N GLY A 190 -19.87 15.35 -14.79
CA GLY A 190 -19.68 15.65 -16.21
C GLY A 190 -20.87 15.27 -17.09
N LYS A 191 -21.45 14.08 -16.87
CA LYS A 191 -22.63 13.58 -17.59
C LYS A 191 -23.91 14.35 -17.22
N ILE A 192 -24.07 14.77 -15.95
CA ILE A 192 -25.24 15.52 -15.45
C ILE A 192 -25.30 16.94 -16.02
N PHE A 193 -24.14 17.60 -16.11
CA PHE A 193 -24.05 18.96 -16.65
C PHE A 193 -23.98 18.98 -18.18
N ASN A 194 -23.52 17.89 -18.82
CA ASN A 194 -23.38 17.74 -20.26
C ASN A 194 -22.68 18.95 -20.93
N ASP A 195 -21.76 19.59 -20.21
CA ASP A 195 -21.00 20.76 -20.68
C ASP A 195 -19.57 20.32 -21.02
N VAL A 196 -19.24 20.42 -22.30
CA VAL A 196 -17.92 20.04 -22.84
C VAL A 196 -16.80 20.84 -22.17
N ALA A 197 -17.03 22.10 -21.83
CA ALA A 197 -16.02 22.94 -21.20
C ALA A 197 -15.68 22.48 -19.77
N LEU A 198 -16.70 22.03 -19.01
CA LEU A 198 -16.50 21.53 -17.65
C LEU A 198 -15.79 20.17 -17.66
N ASN A 199 -16.19 19.26 -18.56
CA ASN A 199 -15.54 17.96 -18.69
C ASN A 199 -14.07 18.08 -19.07
N ASN A 200 -13.74 18.98 -20.02
CA ASN A 200 -12.35 19.23 -20.39
C ASN A 200 -11.54 19.78 -19.20
N ALA A 201 -12.11 20.68 -18.41
CA ALA A 201 -11.43 21.24 -17.24
C ALA A 201 -11.21 20.21 -16.12
N ILE A 202 -12.15 19.29 -15.90
CA ILE A 202 -12.01 18.18 -14.95
C ILE A 202 -10.96 17.18 -15.44
N ASN A 203 -10.96 16.85 -16.74
CA ASN A 203 -9.96 15.96 -17.31
C ASN A 203 -8.55 16.57 -17.26
N GLU A 204 -8.44 17.88 -17.46
CA GLU A 204 -7.18 18.60 -17.32
C GLU A 204 -6.68 18.59 -15.86
N LEU A 205 -7.57 18.81 -14.89
CA LEU A 205 -7.28 18.65 -13.46
C LEU A 205 -6.79 17.24 -13.12
N ASP A 206 -7.47 16.20 -13.61
CA ASP A 206 -7.11 14.81 -13.36
C ASP A 206 -5.78 14.45 -14.03
N SER A 207 -5.54 14.95 -15.24
CA SER A 207 -4.27 14.79 -15.93
C SER A 207 -3.12 15.45 -15.16
N TYR A 208 -3.33 16.63 -14.58
CA TYR A 208 -2.32 17.32 -13.77
C TYR A 208 -2.02 16.59 -12.45
N LEU A 209 -3.03 15.99 -11.83
CA LEU A 209 -2.88 15.28 -10.56
C LEU A 209 -2.23 13.90 -10.72
N TYR A 210 -2.46 13.21 -11.84
CA TYR A 210 -2.02 11.83 -12.03
C TYR A 210 -0.91 11.64 -13.06
N GLN A 211 -0.68 12.60 -13.97
CA GLN A 211 0.46 12.54 -14.88
C GLN A 211 1.63 13.31 -14.28
N ALA A 212 2.75 12.62 -14.05
CA ALA A 212 4.01 13.19 -13.61
C ALA A 212 4.72 14.00 -14.72
N ARG A 213 3.98 14.87 -15.44
CA ARG A 213 4.52 15.72 -16.50
C ARG A 213 4.47 17.19 -16.09
N ASP A 214 5.64 17.81 -16.03
CA ASP A 214 5.90 19.22 -15.70
C ASP A 214 5.29 20.25 -16.69
N ASN A 215 4.49 19.83 -17.66
CA ASN A 215 4.00 20.68 -18.75
C ASN A 215 2.48 20.73 -18.85
N SER A 216 1.80 20.74 -17.70
CA SER A 216 0.36 20.94 -17.64
C SER A 216 0.08 22.44 -17.54
N ALA A 217 -0.56 23.02 -18.55
CA ALA A 217 -1.05 24.41 -18.53
C ALA A 217 -2.26 24.60 -17.58
N PHE A 218 -2.34 23.77 -16.54
CA PHE A 218 -3.46 23.68 -15.63
C PHE A 218 -3.66 25.00 -14.90
N ASN A 219 -4.85 25.56 -15.03
CA ASN A 219 -5.27 26.77 -14.33
C ASN A 219 -6.60 26.51 -13.62
N GLY A 220 -6.57 26.53 -12.29
CA GLY A 220 -7.73 26.33 -11.43
C GLY A 220 -8.89 27.31 -11.68
N GLN A 221 -8.62 28.49 -12.27
CA GLN A 221 -9.68 29.44 -12.65
C GLN A 221 -10.49 28.98 -13.87
N VAL A 222 -9.92 28.17 -14.76
CA VAL A 222 -10.65 27.58 -15.89
C VAL A 222 -11.70 26.59 -15.37
N VAL A 223 -11.37 25.83 -14.34
CA VAL A 223 -12.31 24.93 -13.63
C VAL A 223 -13.45 25.73 -12.98
N TRP A 224 -13.15 26.82 -12.28
CA TRP A 224 -14.19 27.66 -11.66
C TRP A 224 -15.10 28.33 -12.70
N ASN A 225 -14.53 28.85 -13.79
CA ASN A 225 -15.30 29.53 -14.82
C ASN A 225 -16.23 28.57 -15.57
N SER A 226 -15.74 27.39 -15.94
CA SER A 226 -16.57 26.36 -16.58
C SER A 226 -17.67 25.85 -15.64
N LEU A 227 -17.36 25.63 -14.37
CA LEU A 227 -18.36 25.21 -13.38
C LEU A 227 -19.44 26.27 -13.14
N SER A 228 -19.05 27.52 -12.92
CA SER A 228 -20.01 28.62 -12.70
C SER A 228 -20.91 28.86 -13.91
N GLN A 229 -20.38 28.68 -15.14
CA GLN A 229 -21.17 28.73 -16.36
C GLN A 229 -22.15 27.56 -16.46
N ALA A 230 -21.72 26.34 -16.13
CA ALA A 230 -22.55 25.16 -16.13
C ALA A 230 -23.71 25.26 -15.11
N ILE A 231 -23.43 25.76 -13.89
CA ILE A 231 -24.45 26.05 -12.88
C ILE A 231 -25.42 27.12 -13.37
N LYS A 232 -24.92 28.21 -13.97
CA LYS A 232 -25.74 29.33 -14.46
C LYS A 232 -26.61 28.95 -15.67
N LYS A 233 -26.16 28.06 -16.55
CA LYS A 233 -26.96 27.52 -17.66
C LYS A 233 -28.14 26.69 -17.16
N ARG A 234 -27.95 25.98 -16.04
CA ARG A 234 -28.98 25.13 -15.43
C ARG A 234 -29.97 25.89 -14.55
N SER A 235 -29.58 27.05 -14.00
CA SER A 235 -30.48 27.94 -13.27
C SER A 235 -31.22 28.82 -14.27
N PRO A 236 -32.50 28.55 -14.62
CA PRO A 236 -33.22 29.42 -15.54
C PRO A 236 -33.36 30.78 -14.88
N LYS A 237 -33.06 31.82 -15.66
CA LYS A 237 -33.20 33.23 -15.29
C LYS A 237 -34.67 33.54 -15.00
N GLY A 238 -35.11 33.35 -13.75
CA GLY A 238 -36.37 33.87 -13.24
C GLY A 238 -36.27 35.38 -13.06
N LYS A 239 -36.70 36.14 -14.06
CA LYS A 239 -37.22 37.50 -13.84
C LYS A 239 -38.64 37.35 -13.24
N SER A 240 -38.83 37.85 -12.03
CA SER A 240 -40.07 38.42 -11.48
C SER A 240 -39.63 39.11 -10.18
N ASP A 241 -39.45 40.42 -10.17
CA ASP A 241 -40.48 41.43 -9.94
C ASP A 241 -41.50 41.08 -8.83
N LYS A 242 -41.74 42.09 -8.00
CA LYS A 242 -42.57 42.18 -6.80
C LYS A 242 -43.81 41.29 -6.84
N GLN A 243 -44.10 40.60 -5.73
CA GLN A 243 -45.39 40.71 -5.02
C GLN A 243 -45.39 39.87 -3.72
N ASN A 244 -45.35 40.58 -2.59
CA ASN A 244 -46.32 40.50 -1.51
C ASN A 244 -46.99 39.13 -1.27
N LEU A 245 -46.55 38.39 -0.26
CA LEU A 245 -47.43 37.45 0.46
C LEU A 245 -47.19 37.56 1.97
N LYS A 246 -48.24 38.01 2.67
CA LYS A 246 -48.36 38.12 4.13
C LYS A 246 -48.21 36.76 4.82
N PRO A 247 -47.71 36.71 6.07
CA PRO A 247 -47.76 35.49 6.87
C PRO A 247 -49.19 35.20 7.33
N LEU A 248 -49.70 34.02 6.98
CA LEU A 248 -50.90 33.41 7.54
C LEU A 248 -50.46 32.62 8.77
N TYR A 249 -50.49 33.27 9.94
CA TYR A 249 -50.57 32.58 11.23
C TYR A 249 -52.01 32.71 11.73
N GLN A 250 -52.55 31.56 12.15
CA GLN A 250 -53.71 31.44 13.03
C GLN A 250 -53.42 32.06 14.40
#